data_AF-A0A9R0IXE6-F1
#
_entry.id   AF-A0A9R0IXE6-F1
#
_cell.length_a   1.000
_cell.length_b   1.000
_cell.length_c   1.000
_cell.angle_alpha   90.00
_cell.angle_beta   90.00
_cell.angle_gamma   90.00
#
_symmetry.space_group_name_H-M   'P 1'
#
loop_
_entity.id
_entity.type
_entity.pdbx_description
1 polymer ?
#
loop_
_entity_poly.entity_id
_entity_poly.type
_entity_poly.pdbx_seq_one_letter_code
_entity_poly.pdbx_strand_id
1 'polypeptide(L)'
;MGDLYLNIFPNWCFTSNLSHHRNGGIVLAWDPDVFQMNIIHMDSQMIHGFVTPRYSGVGFFVSFIYGLNLATEREPLWATLCTLASMIHSAWVIMGDFNAVKEIEDRIGPPVRLSDIQPMRNCMAMCQLTEVKTIGRLYTWNNKQDGGNRVFSRIDRVLSNSAWDDMFPNAEALYLPEGTYDHCPMVLSSYPTIHQKKPFRFYNMWTSSDEFLPIVERNWSRYVYGCVMFRITQKLKWIKNDLKLLNHTGYSNVEATKVQLQAHLAEIQDKLQSDPTNIELSTAEKIAATAYWKTQDNLLSFLHQTSKVHWLEKGDENSKAFYQSIKQRRKYNNIHSIQNAGGVWVNSPKEVQDAFLDFYRNLFCYKKDKRLPI
;
A
#
# COMPACT_ATOMS: atom_id res chain seq x y z
N MET A 1 13.30 36.00 9.42
CA MET A 1 12.87 34.84 8.60
C MET A 1 12.96 35.15 7.11
N GLY A 2 12.45 36.30 6.63
CA GLY A 2 12.52 36.69 5.21
C GLY A 2 13.91 36.60 4.56
N ASP A 3 14.95 37.17 5.17
CA ASP A 3 16.30 37.18 4.58
C ASP A 3 16.96 35.79 4.52
N LEU A 4 16.67 34.92 5.50
CA LEU A 4 17.18 33.55 5.52
C LEU A 4 16.57 32.73 4.37
N TYR A 5 15.27 32.88 4.13
CA TYR A 5 14.55 32.16 3.09
C TYR A 5 14.96 32.58 1.69
N LEU A 6 15.14 33.89 1.47
CA LEU A 6 15.59 34.42 0.17
C LEU A 6 17.01 33.97 -0.20
N ASN A 7 17.87 33.75 0.79
CA ASN A 7 19.25 33.28 0.56
C ASN A 7 19.35 31.77 0.29
N ILE A 8 18.47 30.95 0.90
CA ILE A 8 18.52 29.49 0.76
C ILE A 8 17.69 29.02 -0.45
N PHE A 9 16.57 29.69 -0.73
CA PHE A 9 15.63 29.31 -1.79
C PHE A 9 15.34 30.52 -2.71
N PRO A 10 16.33 30.93 -3.53
CA PRO A 10 16.11 32.00 -4.48
C PRO A 10 14.98 31.61 -5.45
N ASN A 11 14.08 32.56 -5.72
CA ASN A 11 12.92 32.41 -6.61
C ASN A 11 11.79 31.47 -6.15
N TRP A 12 11.84 30.97 -4.91
CA TRP A 12 10.72 30.21 -4.36
C TRP A 12 9.59 31.13 -3.90
N CYS A 13 8.36 30.62 -3.94
CA CYS A 13 7.20 31.26 -3.36
C CYS A 13 6.99 30.77 -1.93
N PHE A 14 6.43 31.64 -1.08
CA PHE A 14 6.23 31.38 0.34
C PHE A 14 4.84 31.80 0.80
N THR A 15 4.30 31.07 1.78
CA THR A 15 3.14 31.48 2.58
C THR A 15 3.27 30.97 4.02
N SER A 16 2.50 31.53 4.94
CA SER A 16 2.48 31.10 6.33
C SER A 16 1.14 31.36 6.98
N ASN A 17 0.82 30.63 8.04
CA ASN A 17 -0.40 30.85 8.82
C ASN A 17 -0.28 31.91 9.93
N LEU A 18 0.66 32.85 9.79
CA LEU A 18 0.92 33.90 10.78
C LEU A 18 -0.32 34.78 11.05
N SER A 19 -1.17 35.01 10.06
CA SER A 19 -2.44 35.75 10.24
C SER A 19 -3.47 35.00 11.11
N HIS A 20 -3.28 33.71 11.33
CA HIS A 20 -4.21 32.83 12.05
C HIS A 20 -3.63 32.29 13.38
N HIS A 21 -2.34 32.49 13.63
CA HIS A 21 -1.68 32.08 14.87
C HIS A 21 -0.62 33.11 15.26
N ARG A 22 -0.66 33.61 16.51
CA ARG A 22 0.14 34.77 16.97
C ARG A 22 1.65 34.61 16.78
N ASN A 23 2.15 33.38 16.75
CA ASN A 23 3.58 33.08 16.56
C ASN A 23 3.90 32.54 15.15
N GLY A 24 2.89 32.33 14.30
CA GLY A 24 2.98 31.41 13.17
C GLY A 24 3.18 29.96 13.66
N GLY A 25 2.74 28.99 12.88
CA GLY A 25 2.94 27.55 13.18
C GLY A 25 3.36 26.75 11.95
N ILE A 26 3.03 27.24 10.76
CA ILE A 26 3.32 26.58 9.49
C ILE A 26 3.87 27.61 8.51
N VAL A 27 5.01 27.29 7.90
CA VAL A 27 5.57 27.99 6.75
C VAL A 27 5.61 27.00 5.59
N LEU A 28 5.03 27.40 4.47
CA LEU A 28 5.06 26.64 3.23
C LEU A 28 5.92 27.37 2.21
N ALA A 29 6.83 26.64 1.58
CA ALA A 29 7.69 27.12 0.50
C ALA A 29 7.57 26.17 -0.68
N TRP A 30 7.51 26.70 -1.90
CA TRP A 30 7.51 25.87 -3.10
C TRP A 30 8.24 26.56 -4.27
N ASP A 31 8.83 25.73 -5.13
CA ASP A 31 9.39 26.17 -6.40
C ASP A 31 8.24 26.39 -7.41
N PRO A 32 8.00 27.65 -7.86
CA PRO A 32 6.92 27.95 -8.80
C PRO A 32 7.15 27.40 -10.21
N ASP A 33 8.38 27.01 -10.57
CA ASP A 33 8.71 26.38 -11.85
C ASP A 33 8.41 24.88 -11.84
N VAL A 34 8.31 24.26 -10.66
CA VAL A 34 7.99 22.84 -10.50
C VAL A 34 6.51 22.64 -10.13
N PHE A 35 5.99 23.47 -9.24
CA PHE A 35 4.64 23.33 -8.69
C PHE A 35 3.84 24.63 -8.80
N GLN A 36 2.59 24.50 -9.23
CA GLN A 36 1.58 25.52 -8.99
C GLN A 36 0.83 25.18 -7.71
N MET A 37 0.89 26.06 -6.72
CA MET A 37 0.18 25.92 -5.44
C MET A 37 -0.98 26.91 -5.37
N ASN A 38 -2.20 26.41 -5.13
CA ASN A 38 -3.37 27.23 -4.83
C ASN A 38 -3.80 27.00 -3.38
N ILE A 39 -3.69 28.02 -2.53
CA ILE A 39 -4.12 27.94 -1.12
C ILE A 39 -5.63 28.14 -1.08
N ILE A 40 -6.35 27.19 -0.49
CA ILE A 40 -7.82 27.18 -0.45
C ILE A 40 -8.33 27.53 0.94
N HIS A 41 -7.67 27.01 1.98
CA HIS A 41 -8.05 27.24 3.36
C HIS A 41 -6.82 27.31 4.25
N MET A 42 -6.88 28.14 5.29
CA MET A 42 -5.79 28.34 6.24
C MET A 42 -6.36 28.65 7.62
N ASP A 43 -5.82 28.01 8.64
CA ASP A 43 -6.11 28.28 10.04
C ASP A 43 -4.87 28.08 10.93
N SER A 44 -5.06 28.09 12.25
CA SER A 44 -3.97 27.96 13.22
C SER A 44 -3.26 26.61 13.20
N GLN A 45 -3.91 25.56 12.69
CA GLN A 45 -3.43 24.17 12.71
C GLN A 45 -3.23 23.57 11.31
N MET A 46 -3.65 24.25 10.26
CA MET A 46 -3.57 23.72 8.89
C MET A 46 -3.37 24.80 7.82
N ILE A 47 -2.60 24.43 6.79
CA ILE A 47 -2.66 25.07 5.46
C ILE A 47 -3.16 24.02 4.47
N HIS A 48 -4.30 24.27 3.84
CA HIS A 48 -4.92 23.39 2.85
C HIS A 48 -4.92 24.06 1.47
N GLY A 49 -4.63 23.27 0.44
CA GLY A 49 -4.67 23.76 -0.92
C GLY A 49 -4.64 22.66 -1.97
N PHE A 50 -4.49 23.10 -3.22
CA PHE A 50 -4.41 22.25 -4.39
C PHE A 50 -3.07 22.47 -5.09
N VAL A 51 -2.29 21.39 -5.23
CA VAL A 51 -0.99 21.39 -5.90
C VAL A 51 -1.16 20.81 -7.28
N THR A 52 -0.59 21.48 -8.29
CA THR A 52 -0.46 20.94 -9.65
C THR A 52 1.02 20.90 -10.02
N PRO A 53 1.62 19.69 -10.15
CA PRO A 53 2.96 19.56 -10.70
C PRO A 53 2.97 19.98 -12.17
N ARG A 54 3.86 20.89 -12.56
CA ARG A 54 3.87 21.43 -13.94
C ARG A 54 4.21 20.39 -15.00
N TYR A 55 5.00 19.38 -14.65
CA TYR A 55 5.41 18.33 -15.60
C TYR A 55 4.25 17.40 -16.00
N SER A 56 3.30 17.13 -15.09
CA SER A 56 2.17 16.22 -15.35
C SER A 56 0.89 16.97 -15.69
N GLY A 57 0.70 18.18 -15.14
CA GLY A 57 -0.57 18.92 -15.20
C GLY A 57 -1.71 18.31 -14.39
N VAL A 58 -1.50 17.14 -13.76
CA VAL A 58 -2.51 16.44 -12.95
C VAL A 58 -2.27 16.80 -11.48
N GLY A 59 -3.18 17.61 -10.92
CA GLY A 59 -3.09 18.09 -9.55
C GLY A 59 -3.87 17.26 -8.54
N PHE A 60 -3.71 17.63 -7.27
CA PHE A 60 -4.27 16.95 -6.12
C PHE A 60 -4.42 17.91 -4.94
N PHE A 61 -5.24 17.55 -3.97
CA PHE A 61 -5.37 18.27 -2.71
C PHE A 61 -4.24 17.90 -1.75
N VAL A 62 -3.76 18.87 -0.98
CA VAL A 62 -2.79 18.70 0.10
C VAL A 62 -3.20 19.48 1.34
N SER A 63 -3.00 18.89 2.52
CA SER A 63 -3.14 19.57 3.81
C SER A 63 -1.85 19.44 4.62
N PHE A 64 -1.24 20.55 4.97
CA PHE A 64 -0.08 20.63 5.86
C PHE A 64 -0.57 20.90 7.29
N ILE A 65 -0.22 20.03 8.23
CA ILE A 65 -0.76 20.03 9.59
C ILE A 65 0.31 20.43 10.61
N TYR A 66 -0.12 21.26 11.57
CA TYR A 66 0.56 21.49 12.85
C TYR A 66 -0.50 21.50 13.96
N GLY A 67 -0.79 20.32 14.51
CA GLY A 67 -1.78 20.15 15.56
C GLY A 67 -1.33 20.82 16.87
N LEU A 68 -2.24 21.47 17.59
CA LEU A 68 -1.94 22.07 18.88
C LEU A 68 -1.63 21.00 19.93
N ASN A 69 -0.92 21.37 21.00
CA ASN A 69 -0.40 20.43 21.99
C ASN A 69 -1.48 19.82 22.90
N LEU A 70 -2.54 20.57 23.21
CA LEU A 70 -3.63 20.08 24.04
C LEU A 70 -4.66 19.32 23.21
N ALA A 71 -5.12 18.18 23.73
CA ALA A 71 -6.07 17.32 23.03
C ALA A 71 -7.37 18.04 22.66
N THR A 72 -7.89 18.88 23.56
CA THR A 72 -9.10 19.68 23.37
C THR A 72 -8.92 20.74 22.28
N GLU A 73 -7.72 21.34 22.18
CA GLU A 73 -7.41 22.34 21.15
C GLU A 73 -7.25 21.73 19.74
N ARG A 74 -7.04 20.40 19.65
CA ARG A 74 -7.01 19.66 18.38
C ARG A 74 -8.39 19.27 17.86
N GLU A 75 -9.45 19.37 18.66
CA GLU A 75 -10.80 19.01 18.21
C GLU A 75 -11.26 19.76 16.94
N PRO A 76 -11.02 21.08 16.80
CA PRO A 76 -11.32 21.81 15.56
C PRO A 76 -10.56 21.29 14.34
N LEU A 77 -9.32 20.82 14.51
CA LEU A 77 -8.54 20.21 13.42
C LEU A 77 -9.25 18.94 12.91
N TRP A 78 -9.67 18.04 13.81
CA TRP A 78 -10.37 16.81 13.42
C TRP A 78 -11.70 17.10 12.72
N ALA A 79 -12.48 18.06 13.22
CA ALA A 79 -13.73 18.47 12.61
C ALA A 79 -13.51 19.02 11.19
N THR A 80 -12.53 19.90 11.02
CA THR A 80 -12.19 20.51 9.73
C THR A 80 -11.76 19.45 8.70
N LEU A 81 -10.94 18.48 9.10
CA LEU A 81 -10.55 17.37 8.24
C LEU A 81 -11.77 16.54 7.79
N CYS A 82 -12.73 16.29 8.67
CA CYS A 82 -13.95 15.56 8.33
C CYS A 82 -14.83 16.36 7.35
N THR A 83 -14.93 17.68 7.53
CA THR A 83 -15.63 18.56 6.59
C THR A 83 -14.96 18.59 5.23
N LEU A 84 -13.62 18.65 5.17
CA LEU A 84 -12.90 18.56 3.89
C LEU A 84 -13.11 17.20 3.23
N ALA A 85 -13.07 16.11 3.99
CA ALA A 85 -13.26 14.76 3.47
C ALA A 85 -14.64 14.55 2.82
N SER A 86 -15.70 15.22 3.29
CA SER A 86 -17.03 15.13 2.68
C SER A 86 -17.15 15.89 1.36
N MET A 87 -16.24 16.84 1.10
CA MET A 87 -16.21 17.64 -0.13
C MET A 87 -15.19 17.12 -1.16
N ILE A 88 -14.08 16.56 -0.71
CA ILE A 88 -12.97 16.12 -1.56
C ILE A 88 -13.18 14.69 -2.03
N HIS A 89 -13.52 14.54 -3.31
CA HIS A 89 -13.69 13.24 -3.99
C HIS A 89 -12.48 12.86 -4.86
N SER A 90 -11.46 13.71 -4.92
CA SER A 90 -10.23 13.53 -5.71
C SER A 90 -9.04 13.14 -4.83
N ALA A 91 -7.87 12.94 -5.43
CA ALA A 91 -6.64 12.61 -4.71
C ALA A 91 -6.32 13.65 -3.62
N TRP A 92 -6.15 13.18 -2.38
CA TRP A 92 -5.85 14.01 -1.22
C TRP A 92 -4.79 13.36 -0.32
N VAL A 93 -3.77 14.15 0.02
CA VAL A 93 -2.73 13.79 0.99
C VAL A 93 -2.70 14.81 2.13
N ILE A 94 -2.46 14.33 3.34
CA ILE A 94 -2.36 15.13 4.56
C ILE A 94 -1.03 14.78 5.20
N MET A 95 -0.27 15.78 5.61
CA MET A 95 1.04 15.53 6.20
C MET A 95 1.45 16.60 7.22
N GLY A 96 2.22 16.20 8.22
CA GLY A 96 2.79 17.11 9.20
C GLY A 96 2.75 16.53 10.61
N ASP A 97 2.92 17.42 11.58
CA ASP A 97 2.89 17.10 13.00
C ASP A 97 1.44 17.17 13.51
N PHE A 98 0.88 16.02 13.89
CA PHE A 98 -0.48 15.97 14.43
C PHE A 98 -0.53 16.22 15.94
N ASN A 99 0.61 16.23 16.63
CA ASN A 99 0.72 16.18 18.10
C ASN A 99 -0.17 15.10 18.75
N ALA A 100 -0.43 14.01 18.02
CA ALA A 100 -1.32 12.93 18.43
C ALA A 100 -0.71 11.56 18.10
N VAL A 101 -0.83 10.64 19.05
CA VAL A 101 -0.44 9.24 18.89
C VAL A 101 -1.62 8.44 18.30
N LYS A 102 -1.34 7.44 17.47
CA LYS A 102 -2.37 6.64 16.79
C LYS A 102 -2.51 5.25 17.43
N GLU A 103 -1.40 4.69 17.91
CA GLU A 103 -1.27 3.39 18.53
C GLU A 103 -0.62 3.53 19.92
N ILE A 104 -0.78 2.54 20.79
CA ILE A 104 -0.14 2.55 22.12
C ILE A 104 1.39 2.47 21.96
N GLU A 105 1.84 1.70 20.97
CA GLU A 105 3.24 1.45 20.62
C GLU A 105 3.92 2.69 20.00
N ASP A 106 3.14 3.70 19.62
CA ASP A 106 3.66 4.96 19.08
C ASP A 106 4.31 5.85 20.13
N ARG A 107 4.40 5.40 21.40
CA ARG A 107 5.12 6.11 22.46
C ARG A 107 5.97 5.16 23.29
N ILE A 108 7.20 5.58 23.55
CA ILE A 108 8.04 5.07 24.64
C ILE A 108 8.06 6.15 25.72
N GLY A 109 7.62 5.83 26.93
CA GLY A 109 7.51 6.78 28.04
C GLY A 109 6.20 6.57 28.81
N PRO A 110 5.52 7.65 29.24
CA PRO A 110 4.26 7.56 29.96
C PRO A 110 3.20 6.76 29.21
N PRO A 111 2.31 6.05 29.93
CA PRO A 111 1.29 5.20 29.32
C PRO A 111 0.34 6.03 28.45
N VAL A 112 0.07 5.53 27.25
CA VAL A 112 -0.93 6.06 26.31
C VAL A 112 -2.30 5.47 26.64
N ARG A 113 -3.33 6.31 26.75
CA ARG A 113 -4.71 5.89 27.02
C ARG A 113 -5.49 5.79 25.71
N LEU A 114 -6.59 5.03 25.74
CA LEU A 114 -7.50 4.97 24.60
C LEU A 114 -8.07 6.34 24.21
N SER A 115 -8.31 7.21 25.19
CA SER A 115 -8.74 8.60 24.95
C SER A 115 -7.74 9.42 24.15
N ASP A 116 -6.45 9.08 24.19
CA ASP A 116 -5.40 9.80 23.47
C ASP A 116 -5.35 9.41 21.98
N ILE A 117 -5.66 8.16 21.67
CA ILE A 117 -5.59 7.60 20.31
C ILE A 117 -6.92 7.66 19.54
N GLN A 118 -8.04 7.60 20.25
CA GLN A 118 -9.36 7.48 19.63
C GLN A 118 -9.73 8.67 18.73
N PRO A 119 -9.42 9.94 19.09
CA PRO A 119 -9.77 11.08 18.23
C PRO A 119 -9.15 10.99 16.83
N MET A 120 -7.86 10.67 16.75
CA MET A 120 -7.16 10.51 15.47
C MET A 120 -7.69 9.31 14.69
N ARG A 121 -7.88 8.17 15.35
CA ARG A 121 -8.43 6.96 14.71
C ARG A 121 -9.84 7.19 14.14
N ASN A 122 -10.70 7.87 14.90
CA ASN A 122 -12.04 8.23 14.45
C ASN A 122 -11.99 9.17 13.24
N CYS A 123 -11.16 10.21 13.30
CA CYS A 123 -10.98 11.12 12.16
C CYS A 123 -10.51 10.35 10.91
N MET A 124 -9.49 9.51 11.04
CA MET A 124 -9.00 8.68 9.93
C MET A 124 -10.09 7.76 9.36
N ALA A 125 -10.87 7.10 10.23
CA ALA A 125 -11.95 6.22 9.81
C ALA A 125 -13.07 6.97 9.09
N MET A 126 -13.54 8.10 9.63
CA MET A 126 -14.58 8.93 9.03
C MET A 126 -14.14 9.51 7.68
N CYS A 127 -12.87 9.92 7.58
CA CYS A 127 -12.30 10.49 6.36
C CYS A 127 -11.81 9.42 5.36
N GLN A 128 -11.90 8.13 5.69
CA GLN A 128 -11.36 7.01 4.90
C GLN A 128 -9.87 7.20 4.54
N LEU A 129 -9.09 7.69 5.51
CA LEU A 129 -7.67 7.93 5.36
C LEU A 129 -6.85 6.72 5.82
N THR A 130 -5.79 6.43 5.09
CA THR A 130 -4.80 5.43 5.47
C THR A 130 -3.41 6.06 5.55
N GLU A 131 -2.52 5.46 6.33
CA GLU A 131 -1.14 5.95 6.42
C GLU A 131 -0.36 5.55 5.16
N VAL A 132 0.37 6.50 4.57
CA VAL A 132 1.31 6.23 3.48
C VAL A 132 2.43 5.32 4.01
N LYS A 133 3.01 4.48 3.15
CA LYS A 133 4.11 3.59 3.55
C LYS A 133 5.24 4.42 4.17
N THR A 134 5.67 4.06 5.37
CA THR A 134 6.73 4.78 6.09
C THR A 134 8.03 3.98 6.11
N ILE A 135 9.17 4.65 5.92
CA ILE A 135 10.51 4.09 6.07
C ILE A 135 11.40 5.02 6.90
N GLY A 136 12.55 4.55 7.38
CA GLY A 136 13.47 5.33 8.21
C GLY A 136 13.19 5.19 9.71
N ARG A 137 13.18 6.31 10.45
CA ARG A 137 12.95 6.32 11.90
C ARG A 137 11.51 5.94 12.24
N LEU A 138 11.33 5.11 13.27
CA LEU A 138 10.01 4.68 13.73
C LEU A 138 9.32 5.77 14.57
N TYR A 139 10.05 6.34 15.52
CA TYR A 139 9.60 7.49 16.31
C TYR A 139 10.08 8.78 15.64
N THR A 140 9.21 9.77 15.59
CA THR A 140 9.45 11.01 14.83
C THR A 140 9.77 12.19 15.75
N TRP A 141 9.47 12.07 17.05
CA TRP A 141 9.73 13.10 18.04
C TRP A 141 10.37 12.53 19.31
N ASN A 142 11.22 13.31 19.98
CA ASN A 142 11.61 13.05 21.37
C ASN A 142 11.86 14.31 22.18
N ASN A 143 11.56 14.26 23.48
CA ASN A 143 11.64 15.42 24.40
C ASN A 143 13.07 15.87 24.78
N LYS A 144 14.10 15.25 24.19
CA LYS A 144 15.53 15.52 24.45
C LYS A 144 16.03 15.36 25.91
N GLN A 145 15.22 14.83 26.84
CA GLN A 145 15.60 14.67 28.25
C GLN A 145 16.42 13.41 28.55
N ASP A 146 17.29 13.44 29.53
CA ASP A 146 18.19 12.31 29.81
C ASP A 146 17.54 11.15 30.59
N GLY A 147 18.13 9.96 30.45
CA GLY A 147 17.78 8.76 31.22
C GLY A 147 16.33 8.32 31.07
N GLY A 148 15.73 7.89 32.18
CA GLY A 148 14.34 7.38 32.22
C GLY A 148 13.26 8.43 31.90
N ASN A 149 13.62 9.71 31.83
CA ASN A 149 12.70 10.79 31.42
C ASN A 149 12.65 10.98 29.90
N ARG A 150 13.48 10.25 29.13
CA ARG A 150 13.44 10.27 27.67
C ARG A 150 12.11 9.71 27.18
N VAL A 151 11.38 10.54 26.42
CA VAL A 151 10.14 10.14 25.76
C VAL A 151 10.36 10.17 24.26
N PHE A 152 9.94 9.11 23.58
CA PHE A 152 9.84 9.07 22.13
C PHE A 152 8.38 8.99 21.73
N SER A 153 7.98 9.67 20.67
CA SER A 153 6.62 9.55 20.12
C SER A 153 6.63 9.60 18.60
N ARG A 154 5.66 8.92 17.98
CA ARG A 154 5.37 8.99 16.55
C ARG A 154 4.12 9.83 16.33
N ILE A 155 4.33 11.12 16.08
CA ILE A 155 3.28 12.14 15.96
C ILE A 155 3.28 12.85 14.60
N ASP A 156 4.38 12.74 13.85
CA ASP A 156 4.48 13.21 12.48
C ASP A 156 4.03 12.10 11.53
N ARG A 157 3.08 12.39 10.63
CA ARG A 157 2.48 11.38 9.73
C ARG A 157 2.20 11.91 8.34
N VAL A 158 2.10 10.97 7.40
CA VAL A 158 1.48 11.19 6.07
C VAL A 158 0.28 10.27 5.94
N LEU A 159 -0.89 10.86 5.72
CA LEU A 159 -2.15 10.17 5.50
C LEU A 159 -2.64 10.45 4.08
N SER A 160 -3.33 9.49 3.46
CA SER A 160 -3.86 9.61 2.11
C SER A 160 -5.22 8.95 1.98
N ASN A 161 -6.05 9.47 1.07
CA ASN A 161 -7.27 8.78 0.64
C ASN A 161 -6.97 7.80 -0.50
N SER A 162 -7.95 6.96 -0.84
CA SER A 162 -7.81 5.94 -1.88
C SER A 162 -7.49 6.52 -3.27
N ALA A 163 -8.05 7.67 -3.62
CA ALA A 163 -7.78 8.35 -4.88
C ALA A 163 -6.31 8.79 -5.01
N TRP A 164 -5.71 9.23 -3.90
CA TRP A 164 -4.28 9.53 -3.85
C TRP A 164 -3.43 8.27 -4.02
N ASP A 165 -3.80 7.20 -3.33
CA ASP A 165 -3.07 5.92 -3.40
C ASP A 165 -3.12 5.32 -4.81
N ASP A 166 -4.22 5.50 -5.53
CA ASP A 166 -4.33 5.06 -6.92
C ASP A 166 -3.50 5.95 -7.87
N MET A 167 -3.38 7.26 -7.58
CA MET A 167 -2.55 8.19 -8.36
C MET A 167 -1.05 8.00 -8.12
N PHE A 168 -0.65 7.70 -6.88
CA PHE A 168 0.75 7.55 -6.45
C PHE A 168 0.97 6.21 -5.71
N PRO A 169 0.83 5.06 -6.41
CA PRO A 169 0.83 3.73 -5.79
C PRO A 169 2.17 3.33 -5.17
N ASN A 170 3.25 4.01 -5.53
CA ASN A 170 4.61 3.79 -5.04
C ASN A 170 5.08 4.94 -4.13
N ALA A 171 4.16 5.66 -3.49
CA ALA A 171 4.53 6.71 -2.55
C ALA A 171 5.03 6.13 -1.21
N GLU A 172 6.11 6.70 -0.69
CA GLU A 172 6.61 6.42 0.66
C GLU A 172 7.08 7.69 1.38
N ALA A 173 6.89 7.72 2.69
CA ALA A 173 7.36 8.77 3.58
C ALA A 173 8.62 8.29 4.32
N LEU A 174 9.75 8.94 4.05
CA LEU A 174 11.04 8.67 4.71
C LEU A 174 11.25 9.64 5.87
N TYR A 175 11.36 9.11 7.09
CA TYR A 175 11.74 9.87 8.28
C TYR A 175 13.27 9.81 8.46
N LEU A 176 13.91 10.95 8.24
CA LEU A 176 15.35 11.15 8.30
C LEU A 176 15.82 11.27 9.77
N PRO A 177 17.12 11.08 10.05
CA PRO A 177 17.69 11.37 11.35
C PRO A 177 17.41 12.82 11.79
N GLU A 178 16.99 13.00 13.04
CA GLU A 178 16.61 14.28 13.62
C GLU A 178 17.80 15.22 13.89
N GLY A 179 19.02 14.69 13.96
CA GLY A 179 20.21 15.47 14.31
C GLY A 179 20.04 16.18 15.66
N THR A 180 20.18 17.51 15.67
CA THR A 180 20.02 18.35 16.86
C THR A 180 18.56 18.74 17.15
N TYR A 181 17.62 18.42 16.26
CA TYR A 181 16.20 18.71 16.42
C TYR A 181 15.50 17.63 17.24
N ASP A 182 14.38 17.98 17.86
CA ASP A 182 13.47 17.05 18.55
C ASP A 182 12.56 16.28 17.60
N HIS A 183 12.23 16.84 16.42
CA HIS A 183 11.52 16.16 15.34
C HIS A 183 12.45 15.61 14.24
N CYS A 184 12.04 14.50 13.62
CA CYS A 184 12.63 13.92 12.42
C CYS A 184 12.09 14.63 11.17
N PRO A 185 12.95 15.17 10.29
CA PRO A 185 12.52 15.63 8.99
C PRO A 185 11.90 14.48 8.18
N MET A 186 10.85 14.79 7.42
CA MET A 186 10.10 13.79 6.65
C MET A 186 10.10 14.16 5.16
N VAL A 187 10.38 13.18 4.31
CA VAL A 187 10.36 13.33 2.85
C VAL A 187 9.32 12.39 2.26
N LEU A 188 8.30 12.93 1.61
CA LEU A 188 7.34 12.16 0.82
C LEU A 188 7.85 12.05 -0.62
N SER A 189 8.14 10.83 -1.06
CA SER A 189 8.58 10.54 -2.44
C SER A 189 7.59 9.62 -3.12
N SER A 190 7.46 9.75 -4.45
CA SER A 190 6.70 8.81 -5.28
C SER A 190 7.54 8.37 -6.46
N TYR A 191 7.61 7.06 -6.68
CA TYR A 191 8.44 6.47 -7.73
C TYR A 191 7.63 6.02 -8.94
N PRO A 192 8.20 6.09 -10.16
CA PRO A 192 7.53 5.59 -11.36
C PRO A 192 7.22 4.09 -11.24
N THR A 193 6.09 3.68 -11.78
CA THR A 193 5.71 2.26 -11.85
C THR A 193 6.52 1.55 -12.93
N ILE A 194 7.49 0.75 -12.52
CA ILE A 194 8.35 0.02 -13.45
C ILE A 194 7.75 -1.36 -13.73
N HIS A 195 7.45 -1.61 -14.99
CA HIS A 195 6.86 -2.86 -15.45
C HIS A 195 7.91 -3.97 -15.47
N GLN A 196 8.09 -4.64 -14.33
CA GLN A 196 8.96 -5.80 -14.24
C GLN A 196 8.21 -7.10 -14.54
N LYS A 197 8.93 -8.11 -15.06
CA LYS A 197 8.38 -9.46 -15.22
C LYS A 197 7.99 -10.00 -13.84
N LYS A 198 6.70 -10.16 -13.61
CA LYS A 198 6.18 -10.72 -12.35
C LYS A 198 6.67 -12.17 -12.20
N PRO A 199 7.21 -12.55 -11.02
CA PRO A 199 7.54 -13.94 -10.78
C PRO A 199 6.27 -14.78 -10.83
N PHE A 200 6.40 -16.02 -11.28
CA PHE A 200 5.31 -16.97 -11.22
C PHE A 200 4.94 -17.24 -9.76
N ARG A 201 3.66 -17.18 -9.46
CA ARG A 201 3.09 -17.57 -8.17
C ARG A 201 2.04 -18.63 -8.42
N PHE A 202 2.09 -19.70 -7.64
CA PHE A 202 1.07 -20.73 -7.66
C PHE A 202 -0.21 -20.18 -7.01
N TYR A 203 -1.36 -20.35 -7.65
CA TYR A 203 -2.65 -20.04 -7.03
C TYR A 203 -3.38 -21.32 -6.61
N ASN A 204 -3.82 -21.38 -5.35
CA ASN A 204 -4.50 -22.55 -4.80
C ASN A 204 -5.78 -22.87 -5.56
N MET A 205 -6.46 -21.87 -6.13
CA MET A 205 -7.64 -22.08 -6.96
C MET A 205 -7.40 -23.04 -8.14
N TRP A 206 -6.16 -23.18 -8.63
CA TRP A 206 -5.89 -24.09 -9.74
C TRP A 206 -6.07 -25.55 -9.37
N THR A 207 -5.99 -25.92 -8.09
CA THR A 207 -6.16 -27.32 -7.67
C THR A 207 -7.60 -27.81 -7.81
N SER A 208 -8.57 -26.92 -8.00
CA SER A 208 -9.97 -27.28 -8.28
C SER A 208 -10.22 -27.56 -9.78
N SER A 209 -9.24 -27.30 -10.64
CA SER A 209 -9.34 -27.60 -12.06
C SER A 209 -9.16 -29.09 -12.31
N ASP A 210 -10.03 -29.65 -13.14
CA ASP A 210 -9.95 -31.05 -13.56
C ASP A 210 -8.66 -31.34 -14.36
N GLU A 211 -8.03 -30.31 -14.94
CA GLU A 211 -6.75 -30.38 -15.66
C GLU A 211 -5.52 -30.35 -14.74
N PHE A 212 -5.67 -29.97 -13.45
CA PHE A 212 -4.51 -29.77 -12.58
C PHE A 212 -3.69 -31.04 -12.35
N LEU A 213 -4.35 -32.11 -11.88
CA LEU A 213 -3.68 -33.39 -11.65
C LEU A 213 -3.12 -34.01 -12.94
N PRO A 214 -3.87 -34.05 -14.07
CA PRO A 214 -3.33 -34.47 -15.36
C PRO A 214 -2.07 -33.70 -15.80
N ILE A 215 -2.06 -32.37 -15.63
CA ILE A 215 -0.88 -31.53 -15.93
C ILE A 215 0.32 -31.95 -15.08
N VAL A 216 0.10 -32.14 -13.77
CA VAL A 216 1.16 -32.55 -12.84
C VAL A 216 1.70 -33.91 -13.25
N GLU A 217 0.84 -34.92 -13.38
CA GLU A 217 1.23 -36.30 -13.70
C GLU A 217 1.99 -36.37 -15.03
N ARG A 218 1.46 -35.77 -16.09
CA ARG A 218 2.11 -35.75 -17.42
C ARG A 218 3.54 -35.21 -17.35
N ASN A 219 3.76 -34.12 -16.61
CA ASN A 219 5.09 -33.52 -16.50
C ASN A 219 5.98 -34.27 -15.50
N TRP A 220 5.40 -34.85 -14.45
CA TRP A 220 6.12 -35.60 -13.44
C TRP A 220 6.58 -36.97 -13.92
N SER A 221 5.94 -37.56 -14.93
CA SER A 221 6.34 -38.85 -15.50
C SER A 221 7.49 -38.74 -16.53
N ARG A 222 7.78 -37.54 -17.05
CA ARG A 222 8.85 -37.32 -18.04
C ARG A 222 10.24 -37.55 -17.43
N TYR A 223 11.09 -38.37 -18.04
CA TYR A 223 12.47 -38.54 -17.56
C TYR A 223 13.30 -37.25 -17.77
N VAL A 224 14.21 -36.97 -16.83
CA VAL A 224 15.14 -35.83 -16.90
C VAL A 224 16.53 -36.35 -16.53
N TYR A 225 17.52 -36.07 -17.38
CA TYR A 225 18.93 -36.36 -17.10
C TYR A 225 19.54 -35.30 -16.17
N GLY A 226 20.41 -35.70 -15.26
CA GLY A 226 21.11 -34.82 -14.31
C GLY A 226 20.88 -35.20 -12.83
N CYS A 227 21.44 -34.40 -11.92
CA CYS A 227 21.31 -34.65 -10.49
C CYS A 227 19.85 -34.50 -10.01
N VAL A 228 19.52 -35.09 -8.85
CA VAL A 228 18.15 -35.11 -8.30
C VAL A 228 17.53 -33.70 -8.25
N MET A 229 18.29 -32.71 -7.77
CA MET A 229 17.82 -31.33 -7.69
C MET A 229 17.52 -30.71 -9.06
N PHE A 230 18.36 -31.00 -10.07
CA PHE A 230 18.11 -30.56 -11.44
C PHE A 230 16.84 -31.21 -12.02
N ARG A 231 16.62 -32.51 -11.75
CA ARG A 231 15.43 -33.24 -12.20
C ARG A 231 14.14 -32.64 -11.62
N ILE A 232 14.12 -32.36 -10.33
CA ILE A 232 12.97 -31.72 -9.66
C ILE A 232 12.72 -30.33 -10.23
N THR A 233 13.75 -29.48 -10.30
CA THR A 233 13.60 -28.10 -10.79
C THR A 233 13.13 -28.05 -12.25
N GLN A 234 13.59 -28.98 -13.10
CA GLN A 234 13.15 -29.05 -14.49
C GLN A 234 11.68 -29.46 -14.63
N LYS A 235 11.21 -30.42 -13.83
CA LYS A 235 9.79 -30.82 -13.79
C LYS A 235 8.90 -29.67 -13.34
N LEU A 236 9.28 -28.96 -12.28
CA LEU A 236 8.57 -27.78 -11.80
C LEU A 236 8.52 -26.66 -12.85
N LYS A 237 9.57 -26.49 -13.66
CA LYS A 237 9.56 -25.54 -14.79
C LYS A 237 8.53 -25.89 -15.85
N TRP A 238 8.37 -27.17 -16.19
CA TRP A 238 7.36 -27.61 -17.15
C TRP A 238 5.94 -27.43 -16.60
N ILE A 239 5.69 -27.88 -15.37
CA ILE A 239 4.39 -27.68 -14.70
C ILE A 239 4.04 -26.19 -14.66
N LYS A 240 4.99 -25.33 -14.31
CA LYS A 240 4.80 -23.87 -14.31
C LYS A 240 4.30 -23.33 -15.66
N ASN A 241 4.78 -23.85 -16.79
CA ASN A 241 4.34 -23.37 -18.10
C ASN A 241 2.90 -23.79 -18.40
N ASP A 242 2.56 -25.04 -18.09
CA ASP A 242 1.20 -25.56 -18.29
C ASP A 242 0.20 -24.87 -17.35
N LEU A 243 0.57 -24.60 -16.10
CA LEU A 243 -0.28 -23.85 -15.16
C LEU A 243 -0.47 -22.38 -15.58
N LYS A 244 0.52 -21.78 -16.24
CA LYS A 244 0.33 -20.44 -16.84
C LYS A 244 -0.70 -20.46 -17.96
N LEU A 245 -0.68 -21.50 -18.80
CA LEU A 245 -1.67 -21.68 -19.84
C LEU A 245 -3.06 -21.90 -19.23
N LEU A 246 -3.18 -22.80 -18.25
CA LEU A 246 -4.42 -23.04 -17.51
C LEU A 246 -4.98 -21.75 -16.91
N ASN A 247 -4.11 -20.93 -16.33
CA ASN A 247 -4.52 -19.64 -15.79
C ASN A 247 -5.06 -18.71 -16.88
N HIS A 248 -4.40 -18.66 -18.04
CA HIS A 248 -4.83 -17.82 -19.16
C HIS A 248 -6.20 -18.26 -19.72
N THR A 249 -6.46 -19.56 -19.80
CA THR A 249 -7.66 -20.12 -20.45
C THR A 249 -8.91 -20.10 -19.58
N GLY A 250 -8.80 -20.08 -18.25
CA GLY A 250 -10.00 -20.16 -17.39
C GLY A 250 -9.92 -19.48 -16.02
N TYR A 251 -8.77 -18.93 -15.62
CA TYR A 251 -8.60 -18.37 -14.27
C TYR A 251 -7.98 -16.96 -14.27
N SER A 252 -7.90 -16.32 -15.44
CA SER A 252 -7.26 -15.00 -15.60
C SER A 252 -8.10 -13.87 -15.01
N ASN A 253 -9.43 -14.02 -15.04
CA ASN A 253 -10.38 -13.07 -14.49
C ASN A 253 -11.58 -13.77 -13.83
N VAL A 254 -11.29 -14.51 -12.74
CA VAL A 254 -12.29 -15.28 -11.98
C VAL A 254 -13.45 -14.40 -11.48
N GLU A 255 -13.19 -13.14 -11.18
CA GLU A 255 -14.23 -12.18 -10.75
C GLU A 255 -15.22 -11.88 -11.88
N ALA A 256 -14.75 -11.56 -13.09
CA ALA A 256 -15.63 -11.36 -14.24
C ALA A 256 -16.41 -12.64 -14.58
N THR A 257 -15.76 -13.81 -14.52
CA THR A 257 -16.42 -15.09 -14.72
C THR A 257 -17.51 -15.34 -13.68
N LYS A 258 -17.28 -15.01 -12.41
CA LYS A 258 -18.30 -15.11 -11.35
C LYS A 258 -19.52 -14.25 -11.70
N VAL A 259 -19.32 -12.98 -12.07
CA VAL A 259 -20.42 -12.06 -12.43
C VAL A 259 -21.22 -12.60 -13.61
N GLN A 260 -20.55 -13.13 -14.64
CA GLN A 260 -21.20 -13.74 -15.79
C GLN A 260 -22.05 -14.98 -15.41
N LEU A 261 -21.49 -15.88 -14.60
CA LEU A 261 -22.19 -17.08 -14.15
C LEU A 261 -23.35 -16.76 -13.20
N GLN A 262 -23.22 -15.71 -12.38
CA GLN A 262 -24.31 -15.22 -11.53
C GLN A 262 -25.48 -14.72 -12.37
N ALA A 263 -25.20 -13.91 -13.40
CA ALA A 263 -26.22 -13.41 -14.31
C ALA A 263 -26.89 -14.55 -15.09
N HIS A 264 -26.11 -15.53 -15.55
CA HIS A 264 -26.63 -16.69 -16.25
C HIS A 264 -27.50 -17.59 -15.36
N LEU A 265 -27.09 -17.80 -14.10
CA LEU A 265 -27.89 -18.54 -13.12
C LEU A 265 -29.23 -17.85 -12.87
N ALA A 266 -29.22 -16.52 -12.67
CA ALA A 266 -30.43 -15.74 -12.48
C ALA A 266 -31.37 -15.84 -13.70
N GLU A 267 -30.83 -15.75 -14.92
CA GLU A 267 -31.63 -15.89 -16.16
C GLU A 267 -32.32 -17.26 -16.26
N ILE A 268 -31.63 -18.35 -15.90
CA ILE A 268 -32.23 -19.69 -15.88
C ILE A 268 -33.31 -19.79 -14.80
N GLN A 269 -33.06 -19.20 -13.62
CA GLN A 269 -34.02 -19.19 -12.52
C GLN A 269 -35.28 -18.41 -12.88
N ASP A 270 -35.16 -17.27 -13.56
CA ASP A 270 -36.31 -16.50 -14.05
C ASP A 270 -37.15 -17.29 -15.06
N LYS A 271 -36.49 -18.01 -15.99
CA LYS A 271 -37.18 -18.91 -16.93
C LYS A 271 -37.87 -20.07 -16.20
N LEU A 272 -37.22 -20.67 -15.21
CA LEU A 272 -37.78 -21.77 -14.42
C LEU A 272 -38.96 -21.30 -13.55
N GLN A 273 -38.95 -20.06 -13.04
CA GLN A 273 -40.13 -19.51 -12.35
C GLN A 273 -41.32 -19.35 -13.31
N SER A 274 -41.06 -19.06 -14.58
CA SER A 274 -42.09 -18.94 -15.62
C SER A 274 -42.62 -20.31 -16.09
N ASP A 275 -41.83 -21.38 -15.97
CA ASP A 275 -42.21 -22.77 -16.28
C ASP A 275 -41.62 -23.77 -15.24
N PRO A 276 -42.22 -23.86 -14.03
CA PRO A 276 -41.63 -24.60 -12.91
C PRO A 276 -41.52 -26.12 -13.11
N THR A 277 -42.29 -26.68 -14.05
CA THR A 277 -42.29 -28.12 -14.35
C THR A 277 -41.29 -28.52 -15.42
N ASN A 278 -40.53 -27.55 -15.95
CA ASN A 278 -39.57 -27.80 -17.01
C ASN A 278 -38.32 -28.52 -16.52
N ILE A 279 -38.22 -29.81 -16.87
CA ILE A 279 -37.11 -30.68 -16.46
C ILE A 279 -35.76 -30.21 -17.06
N GLU A 280 -35.78 -29.67 -18.28
CA GLU A 280 -34.57 -29.17 -18.94
C GLU A 280 -34.02 -27.94 -18.21
N LEU A 281 -34.89 -26.98 -17.87
CA LEU A 281 -34.51 -25.79 -17.10
C LEU A 281 -34.04 -26.14 -15.69
N SER A 282 -34.68 -27.12 -15.02
CA SER A 282 -34.21 -27.60 -13.71
C SER A 282 -32.83 -28.25 -13.78
N THR A 283 -32.54 -28.98 -14.87
CA THR A 283 -31.21 -29.56 -15.10
C THR A 283 -30.17 -28.47 -15.41
N ALA A 284 -30.53 -27.50 -16.25
CA ALA A 284 -29.68 -26.36 -16.57
C ALA A 284 -29.36 -25.49 -15.34
N GLU A 285 -30.34 -25.28 -14.46
CA GLU A 285 -30.14 -24.55 -13.20
C GLU A 285 -29.09 -25.23 -12.34
N LYS A 286 -29.17 -26.56 -12.16
CA LYS A 286 -28.16 -27.31 -11.39
C LYS A 286 -26.76 -27.16 -11.97
N ILE A 287 -26.62 -27.21 -13.30
CA ILE A 287 -25.32 -27.03 -13.98
C ILE A 287 -24.79 -25.61 -13.76
N ALA A 288 -25.63 -24.59 -13.96
CA ALA A 288 -25.26 -23.19 -13.76
C ALA A 288 -24.88 -22.90 -12.29
N ALA A 289 -25.65 -23.43 -11.34
CA ALA A 289 -25.37 -23.32 -9.91
C ALA A 289 -24.04 -23.98 -9.53
N THR A 290 -23.76 -25.18 -10.06
CA THR A 290 -22.48 -25.86 -9.83
C THR A 290 -21.30 -25.06 -10.37
N ALA A 291 -21.42 -24.50 -11.57
CA ALA A 291 -20.38 -23.65 -12.17
C ALA A 291 -20.17 -22.35 -11.37
N TYR A 292 -21.26 -21.71 -10.92
CA TYR A 292 -21.23 -20.52 -10.08
C TYR A 292 -20.50 -20.79 -8.76
N TRP A 293 -20.89 -21.83 -8.02
CA TRP A 293 -20.26 -22.17 -6.74
C TRP A 293 -18.79 -22.55 -6.88
N LYS A 294 -18.43 -23.33 -7.90
CA LYS A 294 -17.01 -23.62 -8.21
C LYS A 294 -16.20 -22.35 -8.46
N THR A 295 -16.77 -21.39 -9.19
CA THR A 295 -16.10 -20.11 -9.48
C THR A 295 -16.01 -19.20 -8.25
N GLN A 296 -17.05 -19.19 -7.43
CA GLN A 296 -17.07 -18.49 -6.14
C GLN A 296 -15.98 -19.02 -5.20
N ASP A 297 -15.84 -20.35 -5.07
CA ASP A 297 -14.79 -20.97 -4.27
C ASP A 297 -13.38 -20.62 -4.80
N ASN A 298 -13.22 -20.60 -6.12
CA ASN A 298 -11.97 -20.19 -6.76
C ASN A 298 -11.61 -18.73 -6.45
N LEU A 299 -12.60 -17.83 -6.50
CA LEU A 299 -12.41 -16.42 -6.15
C LEU A 299 -12.01 -16.27 -4.68
N LEU A 300 -12.70 -16.96 -3.77
CA LEU A 300 -12.38 -16.93 -2.34
C LEU A 300 -10.98 -17.48 -2.07
N SER A 301 -10.63 -18.62 -2.67
CA SER A 301 -9.28 -19.21 -2.58
C SER A 301 -8.19 -18.24 -3.04
N PHE A 302 -8.41 -17.53 -4.15
CA PHE A 302 -7.51 -16.49 -4.65
C PHE A 302 -7.38 -15.31 -3.67
N LEU A 303 -8.51 -14.76 -3.19
CA LEU A 303 -8.52 -13.62 -2.27
C LEU A 303 -7.86 -13.96 -0.92
N HIS A 304 -8.12 -15.14 -0.38
CA HIS A 304 -7.53 -15.63 0.86
C HIS A 304 -6.00 -15.74 0.73
N GLN A 305 -5.54 -16.40 -0.34
CA GLN A 305 -4.11 -16.60 -0.56
C GLN A 305 -3.36 -15.28 -0.79
N THR A 306 -3.97 -14.33 -1.47
CA THR A 306 -3.32 -13.07 -1.86
C THR A 306 -3.37 -11.99 -0.77
N SER A 307 -4.44 -11.93 0.02
CA SER A 307 -4.58 -10.98 1.14
C SER A 307 -3.75 -11.40 2.36
N LYS A 308 -3.59 -12.70 2.63
CA LYS A 308 -3.00 -13.26 3.86
C LYS A 308 -3.66 -12.72 5.15
N VAL A 309 -4.93 -12.34 5.09
CA VAL A 309 -5.71 -11.95 6.28
C VAL A 309 -6.23 -13.24 6.94
N HIS A 310 -5.95 -13.41 8.24
CA HIS A 310 -6.55 -14.49 9.02
C HIS A 310 -8.01 -14.11 9.27
N TRP A 311 -8.91 -14.82 8.58
CA TRP A 311 -10.37 -14.83 8.66
C TRP A 311 -11.07 -13.61 9.32
N LEU A 312 -11.90 -12.92 8.53
CA LEU A 312 -13.03 -12.17 9.07
C LEU A 312 -13.98 -13.20 9.71
N GLU A 313 -14.09 -13.17 11.04
CA GLU A 313 -14.91 -14.06 11.88
C GLU A 313 -16.42 -14.05 11.55
N LYS A 314 -16.84 -13.29 10.54
CA LYS A 314 -18.20 -13.24 10.03
C LYS A 314 -18.17 -13.29 8.52
N GLY A 315 -18.67 -14.39 7.97
CA GLY A 315 -18.94 -14.52 6.54
C GLY A 315 -19.92 -13.43 6.11
N ASP A 316 -19.45 -12.56 5.22
CA ASP A 316 -20.12 -12.27 3.96
C ASP A 316 -19.24 -11.36 3.08
N GLU A 317 -19.15 -11.74 1.81
CA GLU A 317 -19.06 -10.91 0.59
C GLU A 317 -18.17 -9.64 0.50
N ASN A 318 -17.31 -9.32 1.46
CA ASN A 318 -16.56 -8.06 1.40
C ASN A 318 -15.26 -8.17 0.58
N SER A 319 -15.39 -8.42 -0.73
CA SER A 319 -14.27 -8.43 -1.69
C SER A 319 -13.46 -7.12 -1.64
N LYS A 320 -14.12 -5.99 -1.36
CA LYS A 320 -13.46 -4.69 -1.20
C LYS A 320 -12.44 -4.69 -0.07
N ALA A 321 -12.76 -5.24 1.11
CA ALA A 321 -11.83 -5.33 2.22
C ALA A 321 -10.59 -6.17 1.87
N PHE A 322 -10.79 -7.31 1.20
CA PHE A 322 -9.68 -8.13 0.69
C PHE A 322 -8.82 -7.38 -0.32
N TYR A 323 -9.44 -6.68 -1.29
CA TYR A 323 -8.70 -5.92 -2.29
C TYR A 323 -7.91 -4.76 -1.67
N GLN A 324 -8.48 -4.05 -0.70
CA GLN A 324 -7.76 -2.99 0.03
C GLN A 324 -6.57 -3.57 0.79
N SER A 325 -6.76 -4.68 1.50
CA SER A 325 -5.66 -5.39 2.17
C SER A 325 -4.57 -5.84 1.20
N ILE A 326 -4.94 -6.37 0.02
CA ILE A 326 -4.00 -6.76 -1.04
C ILE A 326 -3.24 -5.54 -1.56
N LYS A 327 -3.92 -4.42 -1.84
CA LYS A 327 -3.30 -3.16 -2.27
C LYS A 327 -2.29 -2.66 -1.24
N GLN A 328 -2.71 -2.56 0.02
CA GLN A 328 -1.87 -2.13 1.13
C GLN A 328 -0.65 -3.05 1.29
N ARG A 329 -0.85 -4.37 1.25
CA ARG A 329 0.23 -5.35 1.33
C ARG A 329 1.21 -5.22 0.17
N ARG A 330 0.73 -5.01 -1.06
CA ARG A 330 1.60 -4.79 -2.23
C ARG A 330 2.44 -3.53 -2.06
N LYS A 331 1.83 -2.43 -1.59
CA LYS A 331 2.51 -1.17 -1.27
C LYS A 331 3.63 -1.39 -0.24
N TYR A 332 3.32 -2.00 0.91
CA TYR A 332 4.31 -2.24 1.96
C TYR A 332 5.45 -3.17 1.54
N ASN A 333 5.17 -4.20 0.74
CA ASN A 333 6.20 -5.15 0.30
C ASN A 333 7.02 -4.66 -0.90
N ASN A 334 6.68 -3.50 -1.49
CA ASN A 334 7.49 -2.92 -2.56
C ASN A 334 8.73 -2.25 -1.96
N ILE A 335 9.90 -2.62 -2.45
CA ILE A 335 11.19 -2.12 -1.97
C ILE A 335 11.73 -1.16 -3.02
N HIS A 336 11.68 0.13 -2.70
CA HIS A 336 12.16 1.19 -3.59
C HIS A 336 13.63 1.51 -3.39
N SER A 337 14.12 1.35 -2.16
CA SER A 337 15.51 1.59 -1.81
C SER A 337 16.00 0.58 -0.78
N ILE A 338 17.31 0.35 -0.79
CA ILE A 338 18.00 -0.49 0.20
C ILE A 338 19.39 0.08 0.45
N GLN A 339 19.90 -0.12 1.65
CA GLN A 339 21.30 0.15 1.95
C GLN A 339 22.15 -1.05 1.49
N ASN A 340 23.10 -0.80 0.59
CA ASN A 340 24.02 -1.84 0.14
C ASN A 340 25.05 -2.21 1.23
N ALA A 341 25.88 -3.21 0.97
CA ALA A 341 26.89 -3.67 1.92
C ALA A 341 27.95 -2.60 2.28
N GLY A 342 28.11 -1.58 1.44
CA GLY A 342 28.99 -0.43 1.69
C GLY A 342 28.33 0.69 2.50
N GLY A 343 27.10 0.50 2.98
CA GLY A 343 26.37 1.53 3.74
C GLY A 343 25.72 2.61 2.87
N VAL A 344 25.74 2.47 1.54
CA VAL A 344 25.17 3.46 0.61
C VAL A 344 23.73 3.08 0.27
N TRP A 345 22.83 4.05 0.36
CA TRP A 345 21.45 3.88 -0.10
C TRP A 345 21.39 3.89 -1.63
N VAL A 346 20.84 2.83 -2.20
CA VAL A 346 20.55 2.72 -3.64
C VAL A 346 19.04 2.69 -3.85
N ASN A 347 18.58 3.33 -4.92
CA ASN A 347 17.14 3.52 -5.19
C ASN A 347 16.74 3.22 -6.65
N SER A 348 17.71 2.93 -7.55
CA SER A 348 17.36 2.44 -8.87
C SER A 348 17.01 0.93 -8.81
N PRO A 349 16.07 0.44 -9.63
CA PRO A 349 15.69 -0.97 -9.58
C PRO A 349 16.85 -1.92 -9.87
N LYS A 350 17.79 -1.50 -10.72
CA LYS A 350 18.94 -2.31 -11.10
C LYS A 350 19.91 -2.41 -9.93
N GLU A 351 20.22 -1.30 -9.27
CA GLU A 351 21.10 -1.29 -8.10
C GLU A 351 20.47 -2.03 -6.91
N VAL A 352 19.17 -1.85 -6.66
CA VAL A 352 18.45 -2.60 -5.62
C VAL A 352 18.54 -4.11 -5.90
N GLN A 353 18.30 -4.52 -7.16
CA GLN A 353 18.43 -5.92 -7.56
C GLN A 353 19.86 -6.44 -7.36
N ASP A 354 20.87 -5.68 -7.78
CA ASP A 354 22.27 -6.07 -7.67
C ASP A 354 22.71 -6.15 -6.20
N ALA A 355 22.26 -5.22 -5.35
CA ALA A 355 22.50 -5.26 -3.91
C ALA A 355 21.94 -6.54 -3.25
N PHE A 356 20.71 -6.95 -3.61
CA PHE A 356 20.16 -8.23 -3.16
C PHE A 356 20.96 -9.43 -3.66
N LEU A 357 21.31 -9.43 -4.96
CA LEU A 357 22.08 -10.52 -5.55
C LEU A 357 23.46 -10.65 -4.88
N ASP A 358 24.14 -9.54 -4.64
CA ASP A 358 25.46 -9.52 -4.03
C ASP A 358 25.41 -9.96 -2.58
N PHE A 359 24.41 -9.53 -1.80
CA PHE A 359 24.17 -10.02 -0.45
C PHE A 359 24.00 -11.55 -0.43
N TYR A 360 23.09 -12.10 -1.25
CA TYR A 360 22.82 -13.54 -1.24
C TYR A 360 23.93 -14.37 -1.90
N ARG A 361 24.67 -13.82 -2.88
CA ARG A 361 25.88 -14.45 -3.40
C ARG A 361 26.94 -14.56 -2.31
N ASN A 362 27.16 -13.51 -1.53
CA ASN A 362 28.12 -13.57 -0.43
C ASN A 362 27.66 -14.52 0.69
N LEU A 363 26.34 -14.60 0.95
CA LEU A 363 25.80 -15.47 1.99
C LEU A 363 25.83 -16.95 1.61
N PHE A 364 25.48 -17.30 0.35
CA PHE A 364 25.24 -18.69 -0.06
C PHE A 364 26.24 -19.23 -1.09
N CYS A 365 26.95 -18.37 -1.82
CA CYS A 365 27.96 -18.82 -2.77
C CYS A 365 29.33 -18.88 -2.10
N TYR A 366 29.94 -20.06 -2.12
CA TYR A 366 31.33 -20.22 -1.75
C TYR A 366 32.22 -19.81 -2.93
N LYS A 367 33.20 -18.92 -2.73
CA LYS A 367 34.27 -18.67 -3.70
C LYS A 367 35.16 -19.91 -3.76
N LYS A 368 34.95 -20.79 -4.74
CA LYS A 368 35.87 -21.90 -5.00
C LYS A 368 37.07 -21.37 -5.79
N ASP A 369 38.18 -21.15 -5.10
CA ASP A 369 39.47 -21.01 -5.76
C ASP A 369 39.82 -22.34 -6.46
N LYS A 370 39.96 -22.30 -7.78
CA LYS A 370 40.40 -23.40 -8.66
C LYS A 370 39.40 -24.57 -8.82
N ARG A 371 38.54 -24.50 -9.84
CA ARG A 371 38.01 -25.71 -10.49
C ARG A 371 39.07 -26.26 -11.45
N LEU A 372 39.50 -27.50 -11.25
CA LEU A 372 39.93 -28.33 -12.37
C LEU A 372 38.67 -28.67 -13.18
N PRO A 373 38.66 -28.48 -14.52
CA PRO A 373 37.55 -28.92 -15.35
C PRO A 373 37.39 -30.44 -15.23
N ILE A 374 36.15 -30.91 -15.14
CA ILE A 374 35.80 -32.33 -15.35
C ILE A 374 35.60 -32.52 -16.85
#